data_AF-A0A1Y1K7P7-F1
#
_entry.id   AF-A0A1Y1K7P7-F1
#
_cell.length_a   1.000
_cell.length_b   1.000
_cell.length_c   1.000
_cell.angle_alpha   90.00
_cell.angle_beta   90.00
_cell.angle_gamma   90.00
#
_symmetry.space_group_name_H-M   'P 1'
#
loop_
_entity.id
_entity.type
_entity.pdbx_description
1 polymer ?
#
loop_
_entity_poly.entity_id
_entity_poly.type
_entity_poly.pdbx_seq_one_letter_code
_entity_poly.pdbx_strand_id
1 'polypeptide(L)'
;VRVDRLMVVEKFSHVQHLVSQVSGVLRPDKTRFDAFRSVFPAGTVSGAPKVRAMELIAELEKEKRGVYAGAVGYFGYGSEDENGNTVEGAMDTCIALRTMMVKDGVAYLQAGGGIVFDSDEYDEWMETINKLGANMQCIKSAEELYYDQQQATKSTK
;
A
#
# COMPACT_ATOMS: atom_id res chain seq x y z
N VAL A 1 11.05 6.58 -21.24
CA VAL A 1 10.41 5.60 -20.33
C VAL A 1 10.74 4.22 -20.86
N ARG A 2 11.10 3.27 -19.98
CA ARG A 2 11.44 1.90 -20.35
C ARG A 2 11.00 0.93 -19.26
N VAL A 3 10.84 -0.35 -19.63
CA VAL A 3 10.60 -1.45 -18.70
C VAL A 3 11.96 -2.09 -18.39
N ASP A 4 12.43 -1.98 -17.16
CA ASP A 4 13.73 -2.52 -16.73
C ASP A 4 13.64 -4.00 -16.35
N ARG A 5 12.55 -4.39 -15.70
CA ARG A 5 12.23 -5.77 -15.33
C ARG A 5 10.81 -6.07 -15.77
N LEU A 6 10.57 -7.20 -16.42
CA LEU A 6 9.25 -7.59 -16.91
C LEU A 6 8.86 -8.94 -16.31
N MET A 7 7.71 -8.98 -15.62
CA MET A 7 7.04 -10.18 -15.11
C MET A 7 7.96 -11.13 -14.33
N VAL A 8 8.80 -10.57 -13.46
CA VAL A 8 9.70 -11.34 -12.61
C VAL A 8 8.94 -11.81 -11.37
N VAL A 9 9.09 -13.08 -11.01
CA VAL A 9 8.51 -13.63 -9.77
C VAL A 9 9.34 -13.15 -8.58
N GLU A 10 8.69 -12.43 -7.65
CA GLU A 10 9.25 -12.07 -6.35
C GLU A 10 8.59 -12.90 -5.25
N LYS A 11 9.42 -13.54 -4.42
CA LYS A 11 8.97 -14.43 -3.35
C LYS A 11 8.99 -13.72 -2.01
N PHE A 12 7.85 -13.71 -1.33
CA PHE A 12 7.69 -13.24 0.05
C PHE A 12 7.42 -14.43 0.98
N SER A 13 7.28 -14.16 2.28
CA SER A 13 7.13 -15.19 3.31
C SER A 13 5.95 -16.15 3.08
N HIS A 14 4.83 -15.64 2.55
CA HIS A 14 3.59 -16.42 2.39
C HIS A 14 2.96 -16.30 1.00
N VAL A 15 3.48 -15.42 0.13
CA VAL A 15 2.92 -15.15 -1.21
C VAL A 15 4.03 -14.87 -2.22
N GLN A 16 3.73 -15.04 -3.50
CA GLN A 16 4.60 -14.65 -4.61
C GLN A 16 3.88 -13.62 -5.47
N HIS A 17 4.60 -12.61 -5.95
CA HIS A 17 4.04 -11.60 -6.86
C HIS A 17 4.77 -11.62 -8.20
N LEU A 18 4.05 -11.41 -9.29
CA LEU A 18 4.64 -11.04 -10.58
C LEU A 18 4.89 -9.54 -10.60
N VAL A 19 6.15 -9.14 -10.69
CA VAL A 19 6.60 -7.75 -10.55
C VAL A 19 7.27 -7.29 -11.85
N SER A 20 6.91 -6.09 -12.29
CA SER A 20 7.61 -5.38 -13.36
C SER A 20 8.08 -4.03 -12.86
N GLN A 21 9.26 -3.60 -13.30
CA GLN A 21 9.85 -2.31 -12.95
C GLN A 21 9.89 -1.42 -14.19
N VAL A 22 9.39 -0.20 -14.05
CA VAL A 22 9.36 0.81 -15.11
C VAL A 22 10.10 2.05 -14.63
N SER A 23 11.02 2.56 -15.45
CA SER A 23 11.77 3.78 -15.15
C SER A 23 11.69 4.82 -16.27
N GLY A 24 11.97 6.06 -15.91
CA GLY A 24 12.04 7.17 -16.84
C GLY A 24 12.81 8.34 -16.22
N VAL A 25 13.25 9.26 -17.08
CA VAL A 25 13.81 10.53 -16.66
C VAL A 25 12.68 11.56 -16.63
N LEU A 26 12.59 12.31 -15.54
CA LEU A 26 11.60 13.36 -15.39
C LEU A 26 11.85 14.47 -16.42
N ARG A 27 10.77 15.09 -16.93
CA ARG A 27 10.92 16.21 -17.85
C ARG A 27 11.55 17.41 -17.13
N PRO A 28 12.32 18.27 -17.83
CA PRO A 28 12.97 19.42 -17.21
C PRO A 28 12.02 20.41 -16.51
N ASP A 29 10.76 20.45 -16.92
CA ASP A 29 9.71 21.35 -16.41
C ASP A 29 8.81 20.70 -15.35
N LYS A 30 9.25 19.57 -14.75
CA LYS A 30 8.46 18.80 -13.79
C LYS A 30 9.26 18.48 -12.55
N THR A 31 8.54 18.34 -11.45
CA THR A 31 9.05 17.98 -10.13
C THR A 31 8.65 16.55 -9.76
N ARG A 32 9.28 15.99 -8.74
CA ARG A 32 8.89 14.69 -8.17
C ARG A 32 7.43 14.65 -7.71
N PHE A 33 6.86 15.80 -7.32
CA PHE A 33 5.44 15.91 -6.95
C PHE A 33 4.51 15.79 -8.16
N ASP A 34 4.91 16.33 -9.32
CA ASP A 34 4.18 16.12 -10.57
C ASP A 34 4.19 14.64 -10.97
N ALA A 35 5.34 13.98 -10.81
CA ALA A 35 5.48 12.55 -11.06
C ALA A 35 4.54 11.76 -10.13
N PHE A 36 4.57 12.02 -8.82
CA PHE A 36 3.70 11.37 -7.85
C PHE A 36 2.22 11.57 -8.17
N ARG A 37 1.78 12.82 -8.44
CA ARG A 37 0.40 13.15 -8.82
C ARG A 37 -0.04 12.39 -10.07
N SER A 38 0.85 12.20 -11.04
CA SER A 38 0.50 11.51 -12.29
C SER A 38 0.23 10.01 -12.12
N VAL A 39 0.92 9.37 -11.18
CA VAL A 39 0.79 7.92 -10.94
C VAL A 39 -0.22 7.59 -9.86
N PHE A 40 -0.53 8.53 -8.97
CA PHE A 40 -1.45 8.33 -7.85
C PHE A 40 -2.93 8.43 -8.25
N PRO A 41 -3.84 7.62 -7.66
CA PRO A 41 -3.54 6.41 -6.90
C PRO A 41 -3.01 5.30 -7.81
N ALA A 42 -2.33 4.32 -7.21
CA ALA A 42 -1.70 3.25 -7.96
C ALA A 42 -2.72 2.42 -8.76
N GLY A 43 -2.34 2.03 -9.99
CA GLY A 43 -3.20 1.25 -10.88
C GLY A 43 -3.60 -0.11 -10.29
N THR A 44 -2.71 -0.72 -9.51
CA THR A 44 -2.90 -2.03 -8.87
C THR A 44 -4.01 -2.06 -7.81
N VAL A 45 -4.43 -0.90 -7.30
CA VAL A 45 -5.45 -0.76 -6.25
C VAL A 45 -6.68 0.02 -6.72
N SER A 46 -6.68 0.44 -7.99
CA SER A 46 -7.80 1.15 -8.62
C SER A 46 -8.37 0.31 -9.75
N GLY A 47 -7.58 0.03 -10.78
CA GLY A 47 -7.96 -0.75 -11.94
C GLY A 47 -7.65 -0.03 -13.26
N ALA A 48 -8.14 -0.59 -14.36
CA ALA A 48 -7.94 -0.06 -15.70
C ALA A 48 -9.25 -0.14 -16.52
N PRO A 49 -9.70 0.96 -17.17
CA PRO A 49 -9.16 2.33 -17.12
C PRO A 49 -9.32 2.98 -15.73
N LYS A 50 -8.26 3.68 -15.25
CA LYS A 50 -8.15 4.14 -13.85
C LYS A 50 -9.36 4.94 -13.35
N VAL A 51 -9.76 5.97 -14.10
CA VAL A 51 -10.86 6.86 -13.68
C VAL A 51 -12.17 6.08 -13.55
N ARG A 52 -12.49 5.27 -14.56
CA ARG A 52 -13.73 4.48 -14.55
C ARG A 52 -13.75 3.44 -13.43
N ALA A 53 -12.61 2.78 -13.18
CA ALA A 53 -12.50 1.82 -12.09
C ALA A 53 -12.69 2.50 -10.72
N MET A 54 -12.14 3.70 -10.51
CA MET A 54 -12.34 4.46 -9.28
C MET A 54 -13.80 4.90 -9.08
N GLU A 55 -14.54 5.25 -10.14
CA GLU A 55 -15.97 5.56 -10.05
C GLU A 55 -16.77 4.35 -9.58
N LEU A 56 -16.53 3.18 -10.19
CA LEU A 56 -17.18 1.92 -9.80
C LEU A 56 -16.87 1.54 -8.35
N ILE A 57 -15.61 1.67 -7.94
CA ILE A 57 -15.20 1.45 -6.54
C ILE A 57 -15.99 2.38 -5.61
N ALA A 58 -16.09 3.66 -5.94
CA ALA A 58 -16.80 4.63 -5.11
C ALA A 58 -18.31 4.33 -5.03
N GLU A 59 -18.93 3.90 -6.13
CA GLU A 59 -20.34 3.49 -6.18
C GLU A 59 -20.62 2.25 -5.32
N LEU A 60 -19.69 1.29 -5.32
CA LEU A 60 -19.84 0.00 -4.63
C LEU A 60 -19.48 0.07 -3.14
N GLU A 61 -18.35 0.67 -2.77
CA GLU A 61 -17.86 0.72 -1.39
C GLU A 61 -18.65 1.69 -0.51
N LYS A 62 -19.21 2.76 -1.09
CA LYS A 62 -20.02 3.80 -0.41
C LYS A 62 -19.37 4.46 0.81
N GLU A 63 -18.08 4.21 1.03
CA GLU A 63 -17.25 4.79 2.09
C GLU A 63 -15.93 5.28 1.52
N LYS A 64 -15.27 6.20 2.25
CA LYS A 64 -13.94 6.68 1.87
C LYS A 64 -12.89 5.67 2.35
N ARG A 65 -12.01 5.25 1.45
CA ARG A 65 -10.87 4.36 1.78
C ARG A 65 -9.87 4.95 2.78
N GLY A 66 -9.85 6.27 2.96
CA GLY A 66 -8.96 6.92 3.92
C GLY A 66 -7.50 6.64 3.61
N VAL A 67 -6.80 5.96 4.54
CA VAL A 67 -5.38 5.59 4.36
C VAL A 67 -5.22 4.42 3.38
N TYR A 68 -6.20 3.51 3.30
CA TYR A 68 -6.11 2.33 2.44
C TYR A 68 -5.97 2.71 0.96
N ALA A 69 -5.06 2.01 0.26
CA ALA A 69 -4.69 2.31 -1.13
C ALA A 69 -4.08 3.72 -1.35
N GLY A 70 -3.80 4.46 -0.27
CA GLY A 70 -3.04 5.70 -0.26
C GLY A 70 -1.53 5.46 -0.40
N ALA A 71 -0.74 6.47 -0.06
CA ALA A 71 0.72 6.38 -0.08
C ALA A 71 1.31 6.72 1.30
N VAL A 72 2.35 5.98 1.70
CA VAL A 72 3.15 6.24 2.89
C VAL A 72 4.60 6.32 2.45
N GLY A 73 5.34 7.32 2.93
CA GLY A 73 6.71 7.53 2.48
C GLY A 73 7.30 8.84 3.00
N TYR A 74 8.34 9.32 2.33
CA TYR A 74 9.01 10.56 2.68
C TYR A 74 9.34 11.41 1.46
N PHE A 75 9.54 12.70 1.71
CA PHE A 75 10.07 13.66 0.75
C PHE A 75 11.27 14.35 1.41
N GLY A 76 12.47 14.13 0.87
CA GLY A 76 13.68 14.82 1.30
C GLY A 76 13.68 16.29 0.90
N TYR A 77 14.45 17.13 1.58
CA TYR A 77 14.63 18.52 1.17
C TYR A 77 15.43 18.61 -0.14
N GLY A 78 15.15 19.64 -0.93
CA GLY A 78 16.06 20.02 -2.01
C GLY A 78 17.34 20.62 -1.45
N SER A 79 18.38 20.66 -2.26
CA SER A 79 19.67 21.30 -1.96
C SER A 79 20.14 22.13 -3.14
N GLU A 80 21.24 22.86 -2.97
CA GLU A 80 21.93 23.50 -4.09
C GLU A 80 23.23 22.74 -4.38
N ASP A 81 23.57 22.59 -5.66
CA ASP A 81 24.88 22.08 -6.05
C ASP A 81 25.97 23.16 -5.94
N GLU A 82 27.22 22.78 -6.20
CA GLU A 82 28.38 23.69 -6.18
C GLU A 82 28.29 24.87 -7.17
N ASN A 83 27.38 24.81 -8.13
CA ASN A 83 27.14 25.83 -9.14
C ASN A 83 25.88 26.68 -8.83
N GLY A 84 25.24 26.46 -7.68
CA GLY A 84 24.02 27.17 -7.27
C GLY A 84 22.74 26.67 -7.96
N ASN A 85 22.76 25.50 -8.60
CA ASN A 85 21.56 24.91 -9.19
C ASN A 85 20.74 24.17 -8.13
N THR A 86 19.42 24.35 -8.14
CA THR A 86 18.52 23.58 -7.27
C THR A 86 18.48 22.11 -7.67
N VAL A 87 18.77 21.25 -6.71
CA VAL A 87 18.69 19.78 -6.80
C VAL A 87 17.47 19.33 -6.00
N GLU A 88 16.59 18.58 -6.64
CA GLU A 88 15.42 17.98 -5.98
C GLU A 88 15.84 16.92 -4.95
N GLY A 89 15.15 16.90 -3.81
CA GLY A 89 15.38 15.89 -2.79
C GLY A 89 14.87 14.50 -3.20
N ALA A 90 15.39 13.46 -2.57
CA ALA A 90 14.90 12.09 -2.75
C ALA A 90 13.43 11.96 -2.33
N MET A 91 12.68 11.09 -3.00
CA MET A 91 11.30 10.75 -2.65
C MET A 91 11.14 9.24 -2.82
N ASP A 92 10.58 8.61 -1.80
CA ASP A 92 10.19 7.20 -1.86
C ASP A 92 8.87 7.01 -1.12
N THR A 93 7.97 6.25 -1.74
CA THR A 93 6.62 5.99 -1.24
C THR A 93 6.21 4.57 -1.56
N CYS A 94 5.59 3.89 -0.60
CA CYS A 94 4.89 2.64 -0.82
C CYS A 94 3.37 2.87 -0.80
N ILE A 95 2.63 1.92 -1.39
CA ILE A 95 1.16 1.92 -1.31
C ILE A 95 0.77 1.44 0.09
N ALA A 96 -0.16 2.13 0.72
CA ALA A 96 -0.71 1.79 2.03
C ALA A 96 -1.62 0.55 1.96
N LEU A 97 -0.98 -0.62 1.79
CA LEU A 97 -1.58 -1.94 1.84
C LEU A 97 -1.05 -2.69 3.06
N ARG A 98 -1.79 -3.71 3.52
CA ARG A 98 -1.45 -4.48 4.72
C ARG A 98 -1.16 -3.57 5.93
N THR A 99 -1.84 -2.43 5.99
CA THR A 99 -1.69 -1.40 7.03
C THR A 99 -2.88 -1.48 7.97
N MET A 100 -2.66 -1.18 9.25
CA MET A 100 -3.72 -1.09 10.26
C MET A 100 -3.86 0.38 10.68
N MET A 101 -5.09 0.92 10.64
CA MET A 101 -5.37 2.24 11.19
C MET A 101 -6.06 2.05 12.54
N VAL A 102 -5.47 2.58 13.62
CA VAL A 102 -6.05 2.47 14.96
C VAL A 102 -6.63 3.81 15.37
N LYS A 103 -7.90 3.81 15.74
CA LYS A 103 -8.60 5.00 16.22
C LYS A 103 -9.60 4.60 17.30
N ASP A 104 -9.59 5.31 18.42
CA ASP A 104 -10.52 5.12 19.54
C ASP A 104 -10.61 3.67 20.03
N GLY A 105 -9.45 2.98 20.08
CA GLY A 105 -9.36 1.59 20.51
C GLY A 105 -9.80 0.56 19.46
N VAL A 106 -10.16 0.98 18.25
CA VAL A 106 -10.58 0.10 17.15
C VAL A 106 -9.49 0.07 16.08
N ALA A 107 -9.06 -1.14 15.70
CA ALA A 107 -8.14 -1.36 14.58
C ALA A 107 -8.95 -1.65 13.30
N TYR A 108 -8.80 -0.77 12.31
CA TYR A 108 -9.42 -0.89 10.99
C TYR A 108 -8.45 -1.59 10.03
N LEU A 109 -8.90 -2.69 9.43
CA LEU A 109 -8.15 -3.49 8.48
C LEU A 109 -8.87 -3.49 7.13
N GLN A 110 -8.15 -3.21 6.05
CA GLN A 110 -8.72 -3.24 4.70
C GLN A 110 -7.82 -4.04 3.75
N ALA A 111 -8.45 -4.85 2.93
CA ALA A 111 -7.82 -5.59 1.85
C ALA A 111 -8.79 -5.69 0.66
N GLY A 112 -8.24 -5.97 -0.50
CA GLY A 112 -8.98 -6.07 -1.75
C GLY A 112 -8.19 -6.88 -2.76
N GLY A 113 -8.86 -7.27 -3.84
CA GLY A 113 -8.33 -8.02 -4.97
C GLY A 113 -8.54 -7.26 -6.28
N GLY A 114 -7.84 -7.69 -7.33
CA GLY A 114 -8.05 -7.16 -8.68
C GLY A 114 -9.04 -8.06 -9.41
N ILE A 115 -10.25 -7.57 -9.66
CA ILE A 115 -11.27 -8.36 -10.36
C ILE A 115 -11.04 -8.28 -11.87
N VAL A 116 -10.93 -9.45 -12.50
CA VAL A 116 -10.83 -9.62 -13.95
C VAL A 116 -12.01 -10.45 -14.46
N PHE A 117 -12.13 -10.60 -15.78
CA PHE A 117 -13.29 -11.25 -16.41
C PHE A 117 -13.48 -12.70 -15.97
N ASP A 118 -12.37 -13.39 -15.70
CA ASP A 118 -12.28 -14.79 -15.31
C ASP A 118 -12.12 -14.99 -13.80
N SER A 119 -12.26 -13.92 -13.00
CA SER A 119 -12.26 -14.03 -11.54
C SER A 119 -13.45 -14.85 -11.04
N ASP A 120 -13.20 -15.70 -10.05
CA ASP A 120 -14.23 -16.38 -9.27
C ASP A 120 -14.52 -15.62 -7.97
N GLU A 121 -15.79 -15.41 -7.66
CA GLU A 121 -16.21 -14.59 -6.50
C GLU A 121 -15.68 -15.13 -5.17
N TYR A 122 -15.67 -16.46 -5.00
CA TYR A 122 -15.24 -17.08 -3.76
C TYR A 122 -13.72 -17.02 -3.61
N ASP A 123 -12.98 -17.28 -4.68
CA ASP A 123 -11.51 -17.21 -4.67
C ASP A 123 -11.02 -15.79 -4.37
N GLU A 124 -11.63 -14.77 -4.96
CA GLU A 124 -11.29 -13.36 -4.69
C GLU A 124 -11.59 -12.97 -3.25
N TRP A 125 -12.73 -13.41 -2.71
CA TRP A 125 -13.06 -13.22 -1.31
C TRP A 125 -12.02 -13.89 -0.40
N MET A 126 -11.68 -15.15 -0.66
CA MET A 126 -10.65 -15.87 0.09
C MET A 126 -9.28 -15.19 0.00
N GLU A 127 -8.91 -14.64 -1.16
CA GLU A 127 -7.69 -13.85 -1.31
C GLU A 127 -7.68 -12.63 -0.39
N THR A 128 -8.80 -11.91 -0.24
CA THR A 128 -8.89 -10.77 0.70
C THR A 128 -8.68 -11.21 2.15
N ILE A 129 -9.27 -12.34 2.56
CA ILE A 129 -9.10 -12.90 3.90
C ILE A 129 -7.64 -13.31 4.13
N ASN A 130 -7.02 -13.97 3.15
CA ASN A 130 -5.61 -14.37 3.22
C ASN A 130 -4.67 -13.16 3.31
N LYS A 131 -4.97 -12.07 2.59
CA LYS A 131 -4.23 -10.80 2.67
C LYS A 131 -4.35 -10.14 4.04
N LEU A 132 -5.50 -10.27 4.71
CA LEU A 132 -5.74 -9.77 6.07
C LEU A 132 -5.15 -10.67 7.16
N GLY A 133 -4.94 -11.95 6.87
CA GLY A 133 -4.50 -12.95 7.84
C GLY A 133 -3.25 -12.55 8.63
N ALA A 134 -2.27 -11.91 7.98
CA ALA A 134 -1.06 -11.43 8.66
C ALA A 134 -1.36 -10.36 9.74
N ASN A 135 -2.26 -9.41 9.44
CA ASN A 135 -2.65 -8.36 10.38
C ASN A 135 -3.51 -8.93 11.52
N MET A 136 -4.45 -9.82 11.19
CA MET A 136 -5.28 -10.48 12.20
C MET A 136 -4.43 -11.32 13.15
N GLN A 137 -3.47 -12.09 12.63
CA GLN A 137 -2.55 -12.88 13.44
C GLN A 137 -1.67 -11.98 14.32
N CYS A 138 -1.20 -10.85 13.79
CA CYS A 138 -0.43 -9.86 14.56
C CYS A 138 -1.23 -9.34 15.77
N ILE A 139 -2.48 -8.92 15.56
CA ILE A 139 -3.35 -8.45 16.66
C ILE A 139 -3.55 -9.57 17.68
N LYS A 140 -3.93 -10.78 17.23
CA LYS A 140 -4.17 -11.91 18.13
C LYS A 140 -2.95 -12.22 19.00
N SER A 141 -1.78 -12.36 18.38
CA SER A 141 -0.55 -12.68 19.11
C SER A 141 -0.10 -11.55 20.05
N ALA A 142 -0.35 -10.28 19.69
CA ALA A 142 -0.09 -9.16 20.58
C ALA A 142 -1.02 -9.19 21.80
N GLU A 143 -2.32 -9.39 21.60
CA GLU A 143 -3.30 -9.47 22.70
C GLU A 143 -3.00 -10.64 23.66
N GLU A 144 -2.67 -11.82 23.14
CA GLU A 144 -2.25 -12.97 23.95
C GLU A 144 -1.01 -12.64 24.80
N LEU A 145 0.02 -12.05 24.19
CA LEU A 145 1.24 -11.65 24.88
C LEU A 145 0.97 -10.64 26.00
N TYR A 146 0.16 -9.60 25.73
CA TYR A 146 -0.14 -8.57 26.72
C TYR A 146 -1.06 -9.08 27.82
N TYR A 147 -1.97 -10.01 27.52
CA TYR A 147 -2.82 -10.66 28.51
C TYR A 147 -1.97 -11.44 29.52
N ASP A 148 -1.04 -12.27 29.05
CA ASP A 148 -0.17 -13.08 29.90
C ASP A 148 0.71 -12.22 30.82
N GLN A 149 1.26 -11.13 30.27
CA GLN A 149 2.05 -10.16 31.06
C GLN A 149 1.22 -9.53 32.19
N GLN A 150 -0.05 -9.20 31.93
CA GLN A 150 -0.94 -8.63 32.94
C GLN A 150 -1.28 -9.64 34.05
N GLN A 151 -1.46 -10.92 33.71
CA GLN A 151 -1.71 -11.97 34.70
C GLN A 151 -0.49 -12.24 35.58
N ALA A 152 0.71 -12.33 34.98
CA ALA A 152 1.95 -12.49 35.74
C ALA A 152 2.18 -11.34 36.73
N THR A 153 1.90 -10.10 36.32
CA THR A 153 2.01 -8.92 37.18
C THR A 153 1.03 -8.95 38.35
N LYS A 154 -0.18 -9.48 38.16
CA LYS A 154 -1.19 -9.63 39.22
C LYS A 154 -0.83 -10.73 40.22
N SER A 155 -0.18 -11.81 39.77
CA SER A 155 0.22 -12.91 40.65
C SER A 155 1.44 -12.60 41.52
N THR A 156 2.19 -11.54 41.20
CA THR A 156 3.40 -11.13 41.94
C THR A 156 3.13 -10.03 42.97
N LYS A 157 1.91 -9.47 42.98
CA LYS A 157 1.42 -8.51 43.98
C LYS A 157 0.50 -9.20 44.98
#